data_AF-A0A9P5X3S4-F1
#
_entry.id   AF-A0A9P5X3S4-F1
#
_cell.length_a   1.000
_cell.length_b   1.000
_cell.length_c   1.000
_cell.angle_alpha   90.00
_cell.angle_beta   90.00
_cell.angle_gamma   90.00
#
_symmetry.space_group_name_H-M   'P 1'
#
loop_
_entity.id
_entity.type
_entity.pdbx_description
1 polymer ?
#
loop_
_entity_poly.entity_id
_entity_poly.type
_entity_poly.pdbx_seq_one_letter_code
_entity_poly.pdbx_strand_id
1 'polypeptide(L)'
;MSTTAPVETSLLETAPDAFTHFDASKTTTALKEAIAISNRHKGRDNVKAMFAIINNYITCFVCASLCEYMQRNYPNDRTLWWTVYTVAALIIASRLRAFENLVHEASHNNLFTLARMHDKLEFLFAFPVFRVLKIYRTQHIEHHKYIGDPALDADVARFIHYGLVSDRPLDSRRFWWLVYGLPFTGWLQYEYIVTTFAEFWMTPTSYPSKLLYWSAILAIVQHQNAWKGFGLYFVVPWMVILPVTRWWAEMSEHLGLNMTDHFGNSRTNDGFWQQWWIHPLNDGLHATHHLNSQVPFHRLRGAHEELMQKSTEYRTRNVFSHGLRETFLQILTRPTIVRSKAVHGVRAGWKNGHQFWAGN
;
A
#
# COMPACT_ATOMS: atom_id res chain seq x y z
N MET A 1 -10.28 61.96 -7.35
CA MET A 1 -8.87 61.54 -7.27
C MET A 1 -8.79 60.35 -6.31
N SER A 2 -8.73 59.14 -6.84
CA SER A 2 -8.30 57.94 -6.11
C SER A 2 -7.79 56.98 -7.18
N THR A 3 -6.48 57.02 -7.40
CA THR A 3 -5.76 56.23 -8.39
C THR A 3 -5.36 54.90 -7.76
N THR A 4 -6.09 53.84 -8.06
CA THR A 4 -5.66 52.47 -7.75
C THR A 4 -4.64 52.04 -8.81
N ALA A 5 -3.38 51.89 -8.40
CA ALA A 5 -2.34 51.32 -9.23
C ALA A 5 -2.61 49.82 -9.48
N PRO A 6 -2.43 49.31 -10.71
CA PRO A 6 -2.51 47.88 -10.98
C PRO A 6 -1.21 47.21 -10.48
N VAL A 7 -1.37 46.13 -9.72
CA VAL A 7 -0.25 45.26 -9.34
C VAL A 7 0.23 44.55 -10.60
N GLU A 8 1.47 44.84 -10.98
CA GLU A 8 2.19 44.21 -12.09
C GLU A 8 2.29 42.68 -11.87
N THR A 9 1.58 41.93 -12.70
CA THR A 9 1.85 40.53 -12.98
C THR A 9 3.09 40.42 -13.86
N SER A 10 4.30 40.42 -13.28
CA SER A 10 5.55 40.20 -14.04
C SER A 10 6.44 39.12 -13.42
N LEU A 11 5.88 37.93 -13.15
CA LEU A 11 6.67 36.72 -12.84
C LEU A 11 6.12 35.47 -13.55
N LEU A 12 5.64 35.62 -14.79
CA LEU A 12 5.22 34.53 -15.67
C LEU A 12 6.05 34.43 -16.96
N GLU A 13 7.26 34.99 -16.97
CA GLU A 13 8.23 34.75 -18.04
C GLU A 13 9.47 34.05 -17.47
N THR A 14 9.94 33.07 -18.23
CA THR A 14 11.10 32.18 -17.98
C THR A 14 10.88 30.99 -17.04
N ALA A 15 9.90 30.13 -17.35
CA ALA A 15 10.14 28.69 -17.20
C ALA A 15 10.90 28.23 -18.45
N PRO A 16 12.12 27.66 -18.35
CA PRO A 16 12.80 27.15 -19.52
C PRO A 16 11.98 26.02 -20.14
N ASP A 17 11.85 26.04 -21.46
CA ASP A 17 11.37 24.96 -22.32
C ASP A 17 12.22 23.68 -22.10
N ALA A 18 11.98 22.97 -20.99
CA ALA A 18 12.63 21.71 -20.66
C ALA A 18 11.82 20.48 -21.13
N PHE A 19 10.86 20.68 -22.03
CA PHE A 19 10.21 19.61 -22.80
C PHE A 19 10.75 19.55 -24.24
N THR A 20 12.06 19.77 -24.41
CA THR A 20 12.75 19.52 -25.68
C THR A 20 12.98 18.02 -25.88
N HIS A 21 12.38 17.49 -26.94
CA HIS A 21 12.62 16.15 -27.53
C HIS A 21 12.35 14.93 -26.63
N PHE A 22 11.10 14.45 -26.65
CA PHE A 22 10.79 13.07 -26.26
C PHE A 22 11.42 12.10 -27.27
N ASP A 23 12.61 11.61 -26.96
CA ASP A 23 13.26 10.54 -27.70
C ASP A 23 12.82 9.19 -27.12
N ALA A 24 11.81 8.60 -27.76
CA ALA A 24 11.27 7.29 -27.40
C ALA A 24 12.35 6.19 -27.40
N SER A 25 13.40 6.33 -28.22
CA SER A 25 14.50 5.37 -28.31
C SER A 25 15.41 5.42 -27.08
N LYS A 26 15.77 6.62 -26.59
CA LYS A 26 16.56 6.81 -25.36
C LYS A 26 15.80 6.35 -24.12
N THR A 27 14.50 6.64 -24.04
CA THR A 27 13.64 6.17 -22.94
C THR A 27 13.57 4.64 -22.89
N THR A 28 13.52 3.99 -24.05
CA THR A 28 13.52 2.53 -24.15
C THR A 28 14.86 1.93 -23.72
N THR A 29 15.99 2.57 -24.04
CA THR A 29 17.32 2.11 -23.61
C THR A 29 17.52 2.25 -22.11
N ALA A 30 17.20 3.41 -21.53
CA ALA A 30 17.30 3.65 -20.09
C ALA A 30 16.41 2.69 -19.28
N LEU A 31 15.21 2.40 -19.78
CA LEU A 31 14.32 1.41 -19.17
C LEU A 31 14.93 0.00 -19.19
N LYS A 32 15.51 -0.43 -20.32
CA LYS A 32 16.19 -1.74 -20.42
C LYS A 32 17.37 -1.84 -19.46
N GLU A 33 18.16 -0.79 -19.31
CA GLU A 33 19.27 -0.74 -18.36
C GLU A 33 18.79 -0.83 -16.91
N ALA A 34 17.76 -0.07 -16.55
CA ALA A 34 17.16 -0.12 -15.22
C ALA A 34 16.56 -1.51 -14.90
N ILE A 35 15.91 -2.14 -15.88
CA ILE A 35 15.44 -3.53 -15.76
C ILE A 35 16.61 -4.50 -15.61
N ALA A 36 17.71 -4.31 -16.35
CA ALA A 36 18.91 -5.15 -16.23
C ALA A 36 19.56 -5.05 -14.85
N ILE A 37 19.60 -3.83 -14.26
CA ILE A 37 20.06 -3.60 -12.89
C ILE A 37 19.19 -4.36 -11.89
N SER A 38 17.88 -4.12 -11.91
CA SER A 38 16.94 -4.74 -10.97
C SER A 38 16.85 -6.27 -11.12
N ASN A 39 17.06 -6.81 -12.32
CA ASN A 39 17.08 -8.26 -12.57
C ASN A 39 18.16 -9.00 -11.76
N ARG A 40 19.25 -8.33 -11.36
CA ARG A 40 20.29 -8.92 -10.48
C ARG A 40 19.77 -9.25 -9.07
N HIS A 41 18.65 -8.65 -8.67
CA HIS A 41 18.11 -8.72 -7.31
C HIS A 41 16.94 -9.67 -7.15
N LYS A 42 16.69 -10.56 -8.12
CA LYS A 42 15.52 -11.46 -8.13
C LYS A 42 15.65 -12.75 -7.30
N GLY A 43 16.72 -12.94 -6.54
CA GLY A 43 16.89 -14.18 -5.76
C GLY A 43 15.87 -14.28 -4.61
N ARG A 44 14.97 -15.25 -4.65
CA ARG A 44 14.04 -15.56 -3.54
C ARG A 44 14.77 -16.34 -2.43
N ASP A 45 14.27 -16.24 -1.20
CA ASP A 45 14.88 -16.87 -0.03
C ASP A 45 13.79 -17.33 0.96
N ASN A 46 13.59 -18.64 1.06
CA ASN A 46 12.56 -19.23 1.92
C ASN A 46 12.80 -18.97 3.41
N VAL A 47 14.07 -18.85 3.83
CA VAL A 47 14.40 -18.59 5.24
C VAL A 47 13.98 -17.17 5.60
N LYS A 48 14.32 -16.20 4.76
CA LYS A 48 13.91 -14.80 4.96
C LYS A 48 12.38 -14.64 4.92
N ALA A 49 11.71 -15.38 4.03
CA ALA A 49 10.25 -15.39 3.94
C ALA A 49 9.59 -15.92 5.23
N MET A 50 10.02 -17.09 5.70
CA MET A 50 9.51 -17.67 6.94
C MET A 50 9.84 -16.81 8.15
N PHE A 51 11.04 -16.23 8.20
CA PHE A 51 11.43 -15.31 9.26
C PHE A 51 10.52 -14.08 9.28
N ALA A 52 10.21 -13.47 8.13
CA ALA A 52 9.30 -12.34 8.04
C ALA A 52 7.89 -12.69 8.56
N ILE A 53 7.34 -13.85 8.15
CA ILE A 53 6.03 -14.34 8.64
C ILE A 53 6.04 -14.52 10.17
N ILE A 54 7.00 -15.30 10.68
CA ILE A 54 7.07 -15.65 12.11
C ILE A 54 7.32 -14.41 12.96
N ASN A 55 8.19 -13.50 12.52
CA ASN A 55 8.50 -12.28 13.23
C ASN A 55 7.25 -11.39 13.43
N ASN A 56 6.36 -11.31 12.42
CA ASN A 56 5.11 -10.56 12.55
C ASN A 56 4.21 -11.16 13.65
N TYR A 57 4.04 -12.49 13.70
CA TYR A 57 3.27 -13.16 14.76
C TYR A 57 3.89 -12.98 16.14
N ILE A 58 5.21 -13.18 16.27
CA ILE A 58 5.93 -13.01 17.54
C ILE A 58 5.77 -11.57 18.05
N THR A 59 5.92 -10.58 17.17
CA THR A 59 5.76 -9.17 17.54
C THR A 59 4.36 -8.89 18.08
N CYS A 60 3.31 -9.39 17.42
CA CYS A 60 1.94 -9.24 17.92
C CYS A 60 1.75 -9.91 19.29
N PHE A 61 2.28 -11.12 19.48
CA PHE A 61 2.20 -11.85 20.73
C PHE A 61 2.94 -11.13 21.87
N VAL A 62 4.14 -10.60 21.62
CA VAL A 62 4.91 -9.81 22.60
C VAL A 62 4.16 -8.54 23.00
N CYS A 63 3.56 -7.83 22.04
CA CYS A 63 2.76 -6.64 22.33
C CYS A 63 1.56 -6.95 23.23
N ALA A 64 0.79 -8.00 22.90
CA ALA A 64 -0.33 -8.44 23.72
C ALA A 64 0.13 -8.89 25.12
N SER A 65 1.22 -9.66 25.20
CA SER A 65 1.77 -10.16 26.46
C SER A 65 2.26 -9.03 27.37
N LEU A 66 2.83 -7.96 26.80
CA LEU A 66 3.24 -6.78 27.56
C LEU A 66 2.04 -6.05 28.15
N CYS A 67 0.96 -5.86 27.38
CA CYS A 67 -0.29 -5.28 27.88
C CYS A 67 -0.89 -6.09 29.02
N GLU A 68 -0.92 -7.43 28.88
CA GLU A 68 -1.40 -8.34 29.93
C GLU A 68 -0.50 -8.32 31.17
N TYR A 69 0.82 -8.24 30.99
CA TYR A 69 1.76 -8.08 32.09
C TYR A 69 1.50 -6.79 32.87
N MET A 70 1.28 -5.66 32.18
CA MET A 70 0.97 -4.38 32.83
C MET A 70 -0.35 -4.45 33.58
N GLN A 71 -1.38 -5.05 33.00
CA GLN A 71 -2.68 -5.23 33.65
C GLN A 71 -2.59 -6.07 34.93
N ARG A 72 -1.72 -7.10 34.96
CA ARG A 72 -1.54 -7.99 36.13
C ARG A 72 -0.71 -7.35 37.23
N ASN A 73 0.37 -6.66 36.90
CA ASN A 73 1.32 -6.13 37.88
C ASN A 73 0.97 -4.72 38.36
N TYR A 74 0.27 -3.93 37.53
CA TYR A 74 -0.11 -2.55 37.83
C TYR A 74 -1.61 -2.31 37.58
N PRO A 75 -2.52 -3.09 38.20
CA PRO A 75 -3.95 -3.08 37.87
C PRO A 75 -4.66 -1.74 38.12
N ASN A 76 -4.12 -0.91 39.02
CA ASN A 76 -4.68 0.41 39.36
C ASN A 76 -4.12 1.55 38.48
N ASP A 77 -3.03 1.32 37.74
CA ASP A 77 -2.42 2.33 36.87
C ASP A 77 -3.02 2.26 35.46
N ARG A 78 -4.19 2.87 35.32
CA ARG A 78 -4.90 2.93 34.03
C ARG A 78 -4.13 3.72 32.98
N THR A 79 -3.41 4.76 33.38
CA THR A 79 -2.66 5.61 32.45
C THR A 79 -1.51 4.83 31.82
N LEU A 80 -0.76 4.07 32.63
CA LEU A 80 0.29 3.18 32.13
C LEU A 80 -0.29 2.14 31.17
N TRP A 81 -1.39 1.48 31.55
CA TRP A 81 -2.00 0.45 30.70
C TRP A 81 -2.45 1.01 29.35
N TRP A 82 -3.18 2.14 29.32
CA TRP A 82 -3.62 2.76 28.07
C TRP A 82 -2.45 3.21 27.20
N THR A 83 -1.39 3.74 27.80
CA THR A 83 -0.18 4.15 27.05
C THR A 83 0.46 2.95 26.37
N VAL A 84 0.68 1.86 27.11
CA VAL A 84 1.27 0.63 26.56
C VAL A 84 0.36 0.00 25.51
N TYR A 85 -0.95 -0.04 25.76
CA TYR A 85 -1.94 -0.56 24.83
C TYR A 85 -1.98 0.23 23.51
N THR A 86 -1.99 1.57 23.56
CA THR A 86 -2.01 2.39 22.34
C THR A 86 -0.78 2.12 21.48
N VAL A 87 0.41 2.04 22.08
CA VAL A 87 1.65 1.69 21.36
C VAL A 87 1.56 0.28 20.79
N ALA A 88 1.13 -0.69 21.59
CA ALA A 88 0.93 -2.08 21.15
C ALA A 88 -0.04 -2.19 19.98
N ALA A 89 -1.18 -1.48 20.01
CA ALA A 89 -2.18 -1.51 18.97
C ALA A 89 -1.65 -0.96 17.64
N LEU A 90 -0.85 0.12 17.67
CA LEU A 90 -0.18 0.67 16.48
C LEU A 90 0.85 -0.32 15.91
N ILE A 91 1.65 -0.96 16.77
CA ILE A 91 2.62 -1.98 16.34
C ILE A 91 1.89 -3.15 15.69
N ILE A 92 0.85 -3.68 16.33
CA ILE A 92 0.08 -4.81 15.81
C ILE A 92 -0.55 -4.45 14.46
N ALA A 93 -1.15 -3.26 14.33
CA ALA A 93 -1.71 -2.81 13.05
C ALA A 93 -0.65 -2.74 11.95
N SER A 94 0.56 -2.27 12.27
CA SER A 94 1.69 -2.30 11.34
C SER A 94 2.11 -3.73 10.97
N ARG A 95 2.04 -4.70 11.90
CA ARG A 95 2.33 -6.11 11.57
C ARG A 95 1.22 -6.74 10.71
N LEU A 96 -0.04 -6.33 10.91
CA LEU A 96 -1.13 -6.70 10.00
C LEU A 96 -0.91 -6.09 8.60
N ARG A 97 -0.46 -4.84 8.51
CA ARG A 97 -0.03 -4.25 7.23
C ARG A 97 1.12 -5.05 6.60
N ALA A 98 2.07 -5.56 7.40
CA ALA A 98 3.13 -6.43 6.91
C ALA A 98 2.61 -7.77 6.35
N PHE A 99 1.54 -8.34 6.93
CA PHE A 99 0.86 -9.49 6.33
C PHE A 99 0.23 -9.15 4.98
N GLU A 100 -0.40 -7.98 4.80
CA GLU A 100 -0.87 -7.53 3.48
C GLU A 100 0.30 -7.40 2.48
N ASN A 101 1.47 -6.96 2.93
CA ASN A 101 2.68 -6.91 2.09
C ASN A 101 3.24 -8.29 1.75
N LEU A 102 3.11 -9.27 2.63
CA LEU A 102 3.43 -10.66 2.30
C LEU A 102 2.46 -11.24 1.25
N VAL A 103 1.17 -10.87 1.30
CA VAL A 103 0.20 -11.21 0.24
C VAL A 103 0.58 -10.55 -1.08
N HIS A 104 0.95 -9.27 -1.04
CA HIS A 104 1.45 -8.51 -2.18
C HIS A 104 2.67 -9.20 -2.82
N GLU A 105 3.68 -9.56 -2.03
CA GLU A 105 4.87 -10.30 -2.49
C GLU A 105 4.53 -11.68 -3.07
N ALA A 106 3.63 -12.41 -2.41
CA ALA A 106 3.19 -13.73 -2.86
C ALA A 106 2.39 -13.67 -4.17
N SER A 107 1.76 -12.52 -4.47
CA SER A 107 1.03 -12.31 -5.71
C SER A 107 1.97 -12.32 -6.92
N HIS A 108 3.18 -11.79 -6.77
CA HIS A 108 4.25 -11.79 -7.78
C HIS A 108 5.11 -13.06 -7.79
N ASN A 109 4.81 -14.04 -6.94
CA ASN A 109 5.66 -15.21 -6.69
C ASN A 109 7.07 -14.85 -6.18
N ASN A 110 7.16 -13.83 -5.32
CA ASN A 110 8.43 -13.35 -4.76
C ASN A 110 8.71 -13.87 -3.36
N LEU A 111 7.69 -14.35 -2.64
CA LEU A 111 7.85 -14.72 -1.25
C LEU A 111 8.62 -16.04 -1.09
N PHE A 112 8.28 -17.08 -1.85
CA PHE A 112 8.93 -18.39 -1.80
C PHE A 112 9.60 -18.75 -3.12
N THR A 113 10.59 -19.63 -3.07
CA THR A 113 11.32 -20.12 -4.25
C THR A 113 10.45 -20.99 -5.17
N LEU A 114 9.50 -21.74 -4.60
CA LEU A 114 8.54 -22.56 -5.36
C LEU A 114 7.19 -21.85 -5.45
N ALA A 115 6.71 -21.61 -6.67
CA ALA A 115 5.44 -20.92 -6.91
C ALA A 115 4.26 -21.53 -6.13
N ARG A 116 4.13 -22.86 -6.10
CA ARG A 116 3.06 -23.57 -5.38
C ARG A 116 3.04 -23.36 -3.86
N MET A 117 4.15 -22.92 -3.26
CA MET A 117 4.21 -22.71 -1.81
C MET A 117 3.40 -21.49 -1.39
N HIS A 118 3.23 -20.50 -2.26
CA HIS A 118 2.44 -19.31 -1.98
C HIS A 118 0.98 -19.68 -1.67
N ASP A 119 0.34 -20.48 -2.52
CA ASP A 119 -1.04 -20.90 -2.33
C ASP A 119 -1.17 -21.95 -1.20
N LYS A 120 -0.21 -22.88 -1.07
CA LYS A 120 -0.24 -23.89 0.01
C LYS A 120 -0.06 -23.30 1.41
N LEU A 121 0.70 -22.22 1.53
CA LEU A 121 1.04 -21.58 2.80
C LEU A 121 0.27 -20.26 3.02
N GLU A 122 -0.72 -19.94 2.19
CA GLU A 122 -1.46 -18.67 2.28
C GLU A 122 -2.12 -18.48 3.66
N PHE A 123 -2.47 -19.57 4.35
CA PHE A 123 -3.03 -19.51 5.70
C PHE A 123 -2.08 -18.88 6.73
N LEU A 124 -0.77 -18.86 6.48
CA LEU A 124 0.23 -18.25 7.36
C LEU A 124 0.35 -16.73 7.21
N PHE A 125 -0.18 -16.12 6.14
CA PHE A 125 0.02 -14.70 5.90
C PHE A 125 -1.19 -13.96 5.30
N ALA A 126 -2.02 -14.64 4.52
CA ALA A 126 -3.21 -14.04 3.91
C ALA A 126 -4.44 -14.07 4.83
N PHE A 127 -4.66 -15.19 5.54
CA PHE A 127 -5.84 -15.36 6.38
C PHE A 127 -5.89 -14.45 7.61
N PRO A 128 -4.77 -14.10 8.29
CA PRO A 128 -4.76 -13.13 9.38
C PRO A 128 -5.34 -11.75 9.01
N VAL A 129 -5.28 -11.40 7.72
CA VAL A 129 -5.77 -10.11 7.18
C VAL A 129 -6.93 -10.29 6.22
N PHE A 130 -7.60 -11.45 6.27
CA PHE A 130 -8.78 -11.75 5.45
C PHE A 130 -8.55 -11.52 3.95
N ARG A 131 -7.40 -11.97 3.43
CA ARG A 131 -7.14 -11.98 1.98
C ARG A 131 -7.12 -13.41 1.46
N VAL A 132 -7.50 -13.56 0.20
CA VAL A 132 -7.36 -14.80 -0.57
C VAL A 132 -6.33 -14.53 -1.66
N LEU A 133 -5.21 -15.26 -1.65
CA LEU A 133 -4.08 -14.91 -2.49
C LEU A 133 -4.43 -14.90 -3.98
N LYS A 134 -5.20 -15.89 -4.42
CA LYS A 134 -5.63 -16.00 -5.82
C LYS A 134 -6.43 -14.79 -6.29
N ILE A 135 -7.35 -14.28 -5.46
CA ILE A 135 -8.20 -13.13 -5.81
C ILE A 135 -7.36 -11.86 -5.83
N TYR A 136 -6.56 -11.64 -4.78
CA TYR A 136 -5.61 -10.53 -4.70
C TYR A 136 -4.71 -10.50 -5.94
N ARG A 137 -4.12 -11.65 -6.29
CA ARG A 137 -3.16 -11.77 -7.39
C ARG A 137 -3.76 -11.34 -8.73
N THR A 138 -5.00 -11.74 -9.03
CA THR A 138 -5.67 -11.31 -10.25
C THR A 138 -5.81 -9.80 -10.31
N GLN A 139 -6.43 -9.19 -9.29
CA GLN A 139 -6.64 -7.74 -9.21
C GLN A 139 -5.32 -6.97 -9.30
N HIS A 140 -4.30 -7.45 -8.60
CA HIS A 140 -3.02 -6.76 -8.51
C HIS A 140 -2.18 -6.87 -9.80
N ILE A 141 -2.20 -8.00 -10.49
CA ILE A 141 -1.56 -8.13 -11.81
C ILE A 141 -2.28 -7.24 -12.85
N GLU A 142 -3.60 -7.11 -12.76
CA GLU A 142 -4.37 -6.20 -13.61
C GLU A 142 -3.95 -4.73 -13.39
N HIS A 143 -3.76 -4.31 -12.14
CA HIS A 143 -3.18 -3.00 -11.81
C HIS A 143 -1.81 -2.80 -12.48
N HIS A 144 -0.85 -3.71 -12.30
CA HIS A 144 0.48 -3.62 -12.93
C HIS A 144 0.42 -3.59 -14.47
N LYS A 145 -0.54 -4.29 -15.06
CA LYS A 145 -0.73 -4.33 -16.52
C LYS A 145 -1.28 -3.01 -17.06
N TYR A 146 -2.17 -2.35 -16.32
CA TYR A 146 -2.92 -1.19 -16.78
C TYR A 146 -2.58 0.11 -16.05
N ILE A 147 -1.40 0.20 -15.41
CA ILE A 147 -0.95 1.37 -14.64
C ILE A 147 -1.36 2.70 -15.32
N GLY A 148 -2.08 3.52 -14.57
CA GLY A 148 -2.47 4.86 -14.99
C GLY A 148 -3.66 4.92 -15.95
N ASP A 149 -4.28 3.79 -16.29
CA ASP A 149 -5.51 3.75 -17.10
C ASP A 149 -6.73 4.13 -16.23
N PRO A 150 -7.49 5.17 -16.59
CA PRO A 150 -8.58 5.68 -15.76
C PRO A 150 -9.77 4.72 -15.62
N ALA A 151 -9.87 3.68 -16.44
CA ALA A 151 -10.97 2.72 -16.42
C ALA A 151 -10.53 1.27 -16.16
N LEU A 152 -9.29 0.90 -16.43
CA LEU A 152 -8.79 -0.47 -16.24
C LEU A 152 -7.91 -0.63 -15.00
N ASP A 153 -7.33 0.46 -14.49
CA ASP A 153 -6.60 0.45 -13.23
C ASP A 153 -7.56 0.72 -12.07
N ALA A 154 -7.77 -0.30 -11.23
CA ALA A 154 -8.66 -0.25 -10.06
C ALA A 154 -8.33 0.90 -9.10
N ASP A 155 -7.03 1.14 -8.92
CA ASP A 155 -6.53 2.13 -7.95
C ASP A 155 -6.77 3.54 -8.48
N VAL A 156 -6.51 3.75 -9.78
CA VAL A 156 -6.80 5.03 -10.45
C VAL A 156 -8.31 5.31 -10.44
N ALA A 157 -9.14 4.32 -10.79
CA ALA A 157 -10.59 4.47 -10.75
C ALA A 157 -11.08 4.88 -9.36
N ARG A 158 -10.49 4.31 -8.30
CA ARG A 158 -10.78 4.67 -6.91
C ARG A 158 -10.33 6.10 -6.58
N PHE A 159 -9.12 6.50 -7.00
CA PHE A 159 -8.66 7.88 -6.79
C PHE A 159 -9.47 8.92 -7.57
N ILE A 160 -9.99 8.58 -8.75
CA ILE A 160 -10.95 9.41 -9.49
C ILE A 160 -12.25 9.56 -8.69
N HIS A 161 -12.78 8.46 -8.13
CA HIS A 161 -13.99 8.49 -7.30
C HIS A 161 -13.87 9.46 -6.11
N TYR A 162 -12.73 9.48 -5.43
CA TYR A 162 -12.48 10.44 -4.33
C TYR A 162 -12.15 11.86 -4.80
N GLY A 163 -11.82 12.04 -6.09
CA GLY A 163 -11.40 13.30 -6.69
C GLY A 163 -9.91 13.63 -6.47
N LEU A 164 -9.10 12.64 -6.08
CA LEU A 164 -7.64 12.79 -5.94
C LEU A 164 -6.93 12.82 -7.30
N VAL A 165 -7.53 12.18 -8.31
CA VAL A 165 -7.17 12.29 -9.72
C VAL A 165 -8.34 12.94 -10.44
N SER A 166 -8.15 14.14 -11.00
CA SER A 166 -9.18 14.83 -11.77
C SER A 166 -8.58 15.86 -12.71
N ASP A 167 -9.38 16.35 -13.66
CA ASP A 167 -8.96 17.39 -14.61
C ASP A 167 -8.68 18.75 -13.95
N ARG A 168 -9.08 18.93 -12.68
CA ARG A 168 -8.89 20.17 -11.93
C ARG A 168 -8.04 19.90 -10.68
N PRO A 169 -7.19 20.86 -10.27
CA PRO A 169 -6.48 20.74 -9.00
C PRO A 169 -7.48 20.59 -7.84
N LEU A 170 -7.22 19.61 -6.96
CA LEU A 170 -8.04 19.41 -5.77
C LEU A 170 -7.81 20.56 -4.78
N ASP A 171 -8.89 21.11 -4.25
CA ASP A 171 -8.81 22.12 -3.18
C ASP A 171 -8.05 21.57 -1.96
N SER A 172 -7.18 22.40 -1.38
CA SER A 172 -6.29 22.00 -0.28
C SER A 172 -7.05 21.57 0.97
N ARG A 173 -8.17 22.23 1.30
CA ARG A 173 -8.99 21.85 2.47
C ARG A 173 -9.63 20.48 2.22
N ARG A 174 -10.16 20.24 1.03
CA ARG A 174 -10.71 18.92 0.65
C ARG A 174 -9.63 17.83 0.67
N PHE A 175 -8.44 18.10 0.15
CA PHE A 175 -7.32 17.14 0.19
C PHE A 175 -6.97 16.74 1.63
N TRP A 176 -6.75 17.70 2.52
CA TRP A 176 -6.42 17.37 3.92
C TRP A 176 -7.58 16.71 4.67
N TRP A 177 -8.82 17.02 4.30
CA TRP A 177 -9.98 16.27 4.80
C TRP A 177 -9.96 14.81 4.31
N LEU A 178 -9.59 14.51 3.06
CA LEU A 178 -9.44 13.12 2.60
C LEU A 178 -8.28 12.40 3.31
N VAL A 179 -7.19 13.09 3.60
CA VAL A 179 -6.02 12.49 4.29
C VAL A 179 -6.30 12.23 5.77
N TYR A 180 -6.87 13.20 6.49
CA TYR A 180 -6.99 13.14 7.95
C TYR A 180 -8.42 13.21 8.49
N GLY A 181 -9.41 13.67 7.73
CA GLY A 181 -10.81 13.72 8.16
C GLY A 181 -11.57 12.43 7.87
N LEU A 182 -11.51 11.95 6.63
CA LEU A 182 -12.17 10.73 6.15
C LEU A 182 -11.86 9.49 7.02
N PRO A 183 -10.62 9.27 7.50
CA PRO A 183 -10.33 8.16 8.43
C PRO A 183 -11.20 8.07 9.69
N PHE A 184 -11.73 9.20 10.17
CA PHE A 184 -12.53 9.27 11.39
C PHE A 184 -14.06 9.21 11.14
N THR A 185 -14.51 9.10 9.89
CA THR A 185 -15.95 8.99 9.58
C THR A 185 -16.50 7.57 9.69
N GLY A 186 -15.63 6.56 9.78
CA GLY A 186 -16.03 5.15 9.68
C GLY A 186 -16.08 4.63 8.24
N TRP A 187 -15.91 5.50 7.23
CA TRP A 187 -16.05 5.13 5.82
C TRP A 187 -14.98 4.13 5.37
N LEU A 188 -13.71 4.35 5.70
CA LEU A 188 -12.62 3.44 5.33
C LEU A 188 -12.79 2.06 5.98
N GLN A 189 -13.32 2.02 7.20
CA GLN A 189 -13.60 0.79 7.93
C GLN A 189 -14.77 0.02 7.27
N TYR A 190 -15.83 0.73 6.88
CA TYR A 190 -16.92 0.15 6.10
C TYR A 190 -16.43 -0.41 4.76
N GLU A 191 -15.66 0.38 4.00
CA GLU A 191 -15.07 -0.05 2.73
C GLU A 191 -14.21 -1.30 2.94
N TYR A 192 -13.38 -1.34 3.98
CA TYR A 192 -12.53 -2.51 4.27
C TYR A 192 -13.35 -3.76 4.62
N ILE A 193 -14.45 -3.62 5.37
CA ILE A 193 -15.36 -4.74 5.64
C ILE A 193 -15.95 -5.30 4.35
N VAL A 194 -16.47 -4.43 3.47
CA VAL A 194 -17.15 -4.89 2.25
C VAL A 194 -16.16 -5.47 1.23
N THR A 195 -15.04 -4.78 1.02
CA THR A 195 -14.08 -5.11 -0.05
C THR A 195 -13.07 -6.20 0.34
N THR A 196 -12.81 -6.39 1.64
CA THR A 196 -11.81 -7.36 2.12
C THR A 196 -12.44 -8.46 2.96
N PHE A 197 -13.10 -8.12 4.07
CA PHE A 197 -13.66 -9.13 4.97
C PHE A 197 -14.79 -9.94 4.31
N ALA A 198 -15.72 -9.26 3.66
CA ALA A 198 -16.84 -9.91 3.00
C ALA A 198 -16.38 -10.72 1.77
N GLU A 199 -15.45 -10.17 0.96
CA GLU A 199 -14.82 -10.89 -0.16
C GLU A 199 -14.15 -12.19 0.31
N PHE A 200 -13.44 -12.16 1.45
CA PHE A 200 -12.79 -13.34 2.02
C PHE A 200 -13.78 -14.48 2.26
N TRP A 201 -14.93 -14.19 2.89
CA TRP A 201 -15.94 -15.19 3.21
C TRP A 201 -16.81 -15.59 2.01
N MET A 202 -17.11 -14.66 1.10
CA MET A 202 -17.92 -14.97 -0.09
C MET A 202 -17.14 -15.73 -1.16
N THR A 203 -15.81 -15.64 -1.16
CA THR A 203 -14.97 -16.35 -2.12
C THR A 203 -14.94 -17.85 -1.84
N PRO A 204 -15.35 -18.72 -2.79
CA PRO A 204 -15.36 -20.18 -2.60
C PRO A 204 -13.95 -20.80 -2.60
N THR A 205 -12.96 -20.12 -3.18
CA THR A 205 -11.55 -20.57 -3.18
C THR A 205 -11.06 -20.68 -1.73
N SER A 206 -10.42 -21.80 -1.38
CA SER A 206 -9.86 -22.06 -0.04
C SER A 206 -10.89 -22.09 1.10
N TYR A 207 -12.19 -22.22 0.82
CA TYR A 207 -13.24 -22.13 1.86
C TYR A 207 -13.06 -23.12 3.02
N PRO A 208 -12.77 -24.43 2.80
CA PRO A 208 -12.54 -25.35 3.91
C PRO A 208 -11.36 -24.96 4.81
N SER A 209 -10.27 -24.45 4.24
CA SER A 209 -9.10 -24.03 5.02
C SER A 209 -9.35 -22.71 5.76
N LYS A 210 -10.10 -21.76 5.17
CA LYS A 210 -10.52 -20.52 5.86
C LYS A 210 -11.39 -20.83 7.08
N LEU A 211 -12.38 -21.70 6.90
CA LEU A 211 -13.29 -22.10 7.97
C LEU A 211 -12.51 -22.81 9.07
N LEU A 212 -11.69 -23.82 8.73
CA LEU A 212 -10.86 -24.52 9.69
C LEU A 212 -9.93 -23.57 10.46
N TYR A 213 -9.27 -22.65 9.77
CA TYR A 213 -8.34 -21.68 10.37
C TYR A 213 -9.05 -20.78 11.40
N TRP A 214 -10.15 -20.12 11.00
CA TRP A 214 -10.85 -19.20 11.89
C TRP A 214 -11.62 -19.93 12.99
N SER A 215 -12.20 -21.11 12.72
CA SER A 215 -12.80 -21.95 13.76
C SER A 215 -11.77 -22.38 14.81
N ALA A 216 -10.55 -22.74 14.39
CA ALA A 216 -9.48 -23.07 15.34
C ALA A 216 -9.09 -21.86 16.21
N ILE A 217 -8.93 -20.67 15.62
CA ILE A 217 -8.64 -19.44 16.37
C ILE A 217 -9.77 -19.12 17.36
N LEU A 218 -11.01 -19.11 16.90
CA LEU A 218 -12.17 -18.78 17.76
C LEU A 218 -12.38 -19.83 18.85
N ALA A 219 -12.10 -21.11 18.58
CA ALA A 219 -12.11 -22.16 19.59
C ALA A 219 -11.04 -21.93 20.67
N ILE A 220 -9.83 -21.50 20.29
CA ILE A 220 -8.77 -21.13 21.25
C ILE A 220 -9.19 -19.91 22.08
N VAL A 221 -9.74 -18.88 21.43
CA VAL A 221 -10.24 -17.66 22.12
C VAL A 221 -11.33 -18.02 23.13
N GLN A 222 -12.29 -18.86 22.73
CA GLN A 222 -13.36 -19.33 23.59
C GLN A 222 -12.83 -20.18 24.75
N HIS A 223 -11.97 -21.16 24.48
CA HIS A 223 -11.38 -22.04 25.49
C HIS A 223 -10.60 -21.27 26.56
N GLN A 224 -9.91 -20.19 26.17
CA GLN A 224 -9.14 -19.34 27.08
C GLN A 224 -9.96 -18.18 27.68
N ASN A 225 -11.26 -18.05 27.33
CA ASN A 225 -12.09 -16.89 27.65
C ASN A 225 -11.43 -15.55 27.29
N ALA A 226 -10.69 -15.52 26.17
CA ALA A 226 -9.81 -14.42 25.78
C ALA A 226 -10.52 -13.38 24.89
N TRP A 227 -11.85 -13.33 24.88
CA TRP A 227 -12.63 -12.45 23.99
C TRP A 227 -12.26 -10.97 24.12
N LYS A 228 -12.01 -10.49 25.35
CA LYS A 228 -11.54 -9.12 25.58
C LYS A 228 -10.18 -8.87 24.91
N GLY A 229 -9.24 -9.80 25.09
CA GLY A 229 -7.92 -9.73 24.46
C GLY A 229 -7.99 -9.83 22.93
N PHE A 230 -8.85 -10.71 22.39
CA PHE A 230 -9.09 -10.80 20.95
C PHE A 230 -9.65 -9.49 20.38
N GLY A 231 -10.61 -8.88 21.07
CA GLY A 231 -11.16 -7.57 20.70
C GLY A 231 -10.09 -6.47 20.69
N LEU A 232 -9.31 -6.37 21.76
CA LEU A 232 -8.31 -5.32 21.94
C LEU A 232 -7.07 -5.50 21.04
N TYR A 233 -6.54 -6.72 20.95
CA TYR A 233 -5.25 -6.97 20.31
C TYR A 233 -5.37 -7.44 18.87
N PHE A 234 -6.55 -7.89 18.40
CA PHE A 234 -6.75 -8.24 17.01
C PHE A 234 -7.79 -7.34 16.34
N VAL A 235 -9.02 -7.28 16.85
CA VAL A 235 -10.12 -6.58 16.17
C VAL A 235 -9.87 -5.08 16.09
N VAL A 236 -9.41 -4.41 17.16
CA VAL A 236 -9.13 -2.97 17.12
C VAL A 236 -8.01 -2.63 16.12
N PRO A 237 -6.81 -3.26 16.18
CA PRO A 237 -5.77 -3.02 15.17
C PRO A 237 -6.24 -3.28 13.73
N TRP A 238 -6.97 -4.38 13.51
CA TRP A 238 -7.46 -4.80 12.19
C TRP A 238 -8.57 -3.91 11.63
N MET A 239 -9.58 -3.55 12.44
CA MET A 239 -10.78 -2.85 11.96
C MET A 239 -10.66 -1.34 12.11
N VAL A 240 -9.89 -0.82 13.07
CA VAL A 240 -9.83 0.61 13.36
C VAL A 240 -8.60 1.26 12.75
N ILE A 241 -7.42 0.64 12.92
CA ILE A 241 -6.12 1.26 12.58
C ILE A 241 -5.63 0.87 11.19
N LEU A 242 -5.75 -0.42 10.83
CA LEU A 242 -5.25 -0.94 9.55
C LEU A 242 -5.91 -0.27 8.33
N PRO A 243 -7.24 -0.04 8.25
CA PRO A 243 -7.85 0.59 7.07
C PRO A 243 -7.34 2.02 6.84
N VAL A 244 -7.05 2.74 7.92
CA VAL A 244 -6.46 4.08 7.86
C VAL A 244 -5.01 4.01 7.39
N THR A 245 -4.22 3.08 7.95
CA THR A 245 -2.83 2.83 7.54
C THR A 245 -2.76 2.49 6.05
N ARG A 246 -3.69 1.64 5.57
CA ARG A 246 -3.81 1.23 4.18
C ARG A 246 -4.15 2.40 3.26
N TRP A 247 -5.11 3.25 3.64
CA TRP A 247 -5.45 4.45 2.89
C TRP A 247 -4.24 5.38 2.72
N TRP A 248 -3.49 5.62 3.79
CA TRP A 248 -2.26 6.39 3.70
C TRP A 248 -1.20 5.71 2.83
N ALA A 249 -1.06 4.38 2.93
CA ALA A 249 -0.14 3.62 2.10
C ALA A 249 -0.47 3.79 0.61
N GLU A 250 -1.71 3.46 0.22
CA GLU A 250 -2.21 3.51 -1.15
C GLU A 250 -2.04 4.91 -1.76
N MET A 251 -2.47 5.96 -1.03
CA MET A 251 -2.26 7.34 -1.48
C MET A 251 -0.77 7.67 -1.64
N SER A 252 0.06 7.25 -0.69
CA SER A 252 1.48 7.61 -0.67
C SER A 252 2.30 6.91 -1.75
N GLU A 253 1.85 5.76 -2.27
CA GLU A 253 2.58 4.92 -3.23
C GLU A 253 2.06 5.07 -4.65
N HIS A 254 0.74 4.98 -4.84
CA HIS A 254 0.13 4.85 -6.16
C HIS A 254 -0.27 6.19 -6.81
N LEU A 255 -0.27 7.31 -6.06
CA LEU A 255 -0.40 8.65 -6.65
C LEU A 255 0.94 9.15 -7.20
N GLY A 256 1.49 8.45 -8.20
CA GLY A 256 2.71 8.85 -8.91
C GLY A 256 2.60 10.23 -9.55
N LEU A 257 3.72 10.84 -9.96
CA LEU A 257 3.65 12.10 -10.71
C LEU A 257 3.17 11.89 -12.14
N ASN A 258 3.63 10.82 -12.78
CA ASN A 258 3.35 10.52 -14.17
C ASN A 258 3.09 9.02 -14.34
N MET A 259 1.82 8.64 -14.26
CA MET A 259 1.38 7.24 -14.45
C MET A 259 1.31 6.82 -15.92
N THR A 260 1.67 7.71 -16.86
CA THR A 260 1.74 7.38 -18.29
C THR A 260 3.09 6.79 -18.72
N ASP A 261 4.09 6.85 -17.84
CA ASP A 261 5.46 6.39 -18.09
C ASP A 261 5.86 5.22 -17.16
N HIS A 262 7.02 4.61 -17.42
CA HIS A 262 7.61 3.59 -16.56
C HIS A 262 8.34 4.17 -15.35
N PHE A 263 8.76 5.44 -15.41
CA PHE A 263 9.34 6.17 -14.29
C PHE A 263 8.38 7.26 -13.79
N GLY A 264 8.25 7.39 -12.48
CA GLY A 264 7.38 8.37 -11.83
C GLY A 264 5.91 7.95 -11.76
N ASN A 265 5.58 6.71 -12.13
CA ASN A 265 4.22 6.16 -12.05
C ASN A 265 3.79 5.78 -10.64
N SER A 266 4.74 5.66 -9.73
CA SER A 266 4.55 5.48 -8.29
C SER A 266 5.61 6.29 -7.54
N ARG A 267 5.54 6.28 -6.21
CA ARG A 267 6.44 7.04 -5.34
C ARG A 267 7.28 6.11 -4.47
N THR A 268 8.44 6.60 -4.05
CA THR A 268 9.22 5.99 -2.99
C THR A 268 9.13 6.78 -1.69
N ASN A 269 8.80 6.08 -0.61
CA ASN A 269 8.61 6.59 0.74
C ASN A 269 9.58 5.88 1.68
N ASP A 270 10.73 6.49 1.93
CA ASP A 270 11.88 5.84 2.55
C ASP A 270 12.20 6.34 3.97
N GLY A 271 11.29 7.12 4.57
CA GLY A 271 11.42 7.56 5.94
C GLY A 271 11.30 6.38 6.93
N PHE A 272 12.01 6.47 8.06
CA PHE A 272 11.94 5.45 9.13
C PHE A 272 10.49 5.10 9.52
N TRP A 273 9.66 6.10 9.80
CA TRP A 273 8.26 5.89 10.18
C TRP A 273 7.41 5.31 9.06
N GLN A 274 7.71 5.68 7.81
CA GLN A 274 7.02 5.14 6.64
C GLN A 274 7.36 3.66 6.48
N GLN A 275 8.64 3.31 6.46
CA GLN A 275 9.14 1.95 6.32
C GLN A 275 8.74 1.04 7.50
N TRP A 276 8.65 1.59 8.71
CA TRP A 276 8.31 0.79 9.89
C TRP A 276 6.80 0.58 10.04
N TRP A 277 5.98 1.62 9.89
CA TRP A 277 4.53 1.53 10.12
C TRP A 277 3.76 1.27 8.81
N ILE A 278 3.82 2.22 7.87
CA ILE A 278 2.93 2.27 6.70
C ILE A 278 3.33 1.23 5.65
N HIS A 279 4.63 1.03 5.50
CA HIS A 279 5.29 0.32 4.40
C HIS A 279 6.30 -0.74 4.87
N PRO A 280 5.92 -1.64 5.79
CA PRO A 280 6.81 -2.69 6.27
C PRO A 280 7.28 -3.59 5.11
N LEU A 281 8.42 -4.25 5.30
CA LEU A 281 9.03 -5.12 4.27
C LEU A 281 9.44 -4.33 3.01
N ASN A 282 9.95 -3.11 3.15
CA ASN A 282 10.45 -2.28 2.05
C ASN A 282 9.41 -1.90 0.98
N ASP A 283 8.11 -2.14 1.19
CA ASP A 283 7.04 -1.87 0.21
C ASP A 283 7.03 -0.41 -0.28
N GLY A 284 7.47 0.50 0.61
CA GLY A 284 7.57 1.93 0.35
C GLY A 284 8.64 2.27 -0.69
N LEU A 285 9.50 1.33 -1.08
CA LEU A 285 10.35 1.45 -2.27
C LEU A 285 9.54 1.15 -3.56
N HIS A 286 8.31 1.67 -3.62
CA HIS A 286 7.29 1.27 -4.57
C HIS A 286 7.66 1.58 -6.03
N ALA A 287 8.38 2.67 -6.28
CA ALA A 287 8.93 2.96 -7.61
C ALA A 287 9.91 1.88 -8.11
N THR A 288 10.71 1.29 -7.21
CA THR A 288 11.55 0.12 -7.55
C THR A 288 10.70 -1.10 -7.87
N HIS A 289 9.66 -1.32 -7.08
CA HIS A 289 8.72 -2.43 -7.26
C HIS A 289 7.97 -2.33 -8.60
N HIS A 290 7.41 -1.17 -8.94
CA HIS A 290 6.74 -0.94 -10.22
C HIS A 290 7.67 -1.07 -11.42
N LEU A 291 8.94 -0.68 -11.28
CA LEU A 291 9.93 -0.89 -12.33
C LEU A 291 10.19 -2.39 -12.56
N ASN A 292 10.29 -3.19 -11.49
CA ASN A 292 10.49 -4.63 -11.58
C ASN A 292 9.88 -5.36 -10.38
N SER A 293 8.61 -5.77 -10.53
CA SER A 293 7.85 -6.41 -9.46
C SER A 293 8.30 -7.84 -9.16
N GLN A 294 9.35 -8.34 -9.81
CA GLN A 294 9.95 -9.66 -9.54
C GLN A 294 11.08 -9.61 -8.50
N VAL A 295 11.42 -8.42 -7.99
CA VAL A 295 12.41 -8.23 -6.93
C VAL A 295 11.72 -8.46 -5.58
N PRO A 296 12.13 -9.47 -4.78
CA PRO A 296 11.52 -9.73 -3.50
C PRO A 296 11.86 -8.67 -2.46
N PHE A 297 10.97 -8.49 -1.49
CA PHE A 297 11.04 -7.48 -0.43
C PHE A 297 12.41 -7.35 0.25
N HIS A 298 13.08 -8.48 0.50
CA HIS A 298 14.37 -8.53 1.21
C HIS A 298 15.57 -8.17 0.34
N ARG A 299 15.37 -7.95 -0.97
CA ARG A 299 16.38 -7.42 -1.91
C ARG A 299 15.97 -6.09 -2.54
N LEU A 300 14.74 -5.64 -2.29
CA LEU A 300 14.20 -4.41 -2.86
C LEU A 300 15.03 -3.18 -2.49
N ARG A 301 15.56 -3.11 -1.26
CA ARG A 301 16.54 -2.11 -0.80
C ARG A 301 17.78 -2.07 -1.68
N GLY A 302 18.44 -3.21 -1.88
CA GLY A 302 19.67 -3.30 -2.67
C GLY A 302 19.42 -2.97 -4.15
N ALA A 303 18.26 -3.36 -4.70
CA ALA A 303 17.86 -2.98 -6.04
C ALA A 303 17.67 -1.45 -6.17
N HIS A 304 16.97 -0.85 -5.21
CA HIS A 304 16.75 0.59 -5.16
C HIS A 304 18.07 1.37 -5.09
N GLU A 305 18.98 1.00 -4.19
CA GLU A 305 20.29 1.64 -4.04
C GLU A 305 21.13 1.54 -5.32
N GLU A 306 21.15 0.37 -5.97
CA GLU A 306 21.89 0.20 -7.20
C GLU A 306 21.28 0.97 -8.38
N LEU A 307 19.95 1.05 -8.47
CA LEU A 307 19.25 1.89 -9.44
C LEU A 307 19.55 3.36 -9.21
N MET A 308 19.50 3.81 -7.94
CA MET A 308 19.85 5.17 -7.57
C MET A 308 21.29 5.51 -7.92
N GLN A 309 22.22 4.55 -7.90
CA GLN A 309 23.60 4.79 -8.31
C GLN A 309 23.76 4.82 -9.83
N LYS A 310 23.20 3.83 -10.54
CA LYS A 310 23.56 3.50 -11.93
C LYS A 310 22.56 3.95 -12.99
N SER A 311 21.32 4.27 -12.63
CA SER A 311 20.30 4.76 -13.57
C SER A 311 19.98 6.22 -13.30
N THR A 312 20.39 7.09 -14.23
CA THR A 312 20.12 8.53 -14.14
C THR A 312 18.63 8.82 -14.21
N GLU A 313 17.92 8.14 -15.11
CA GLU A 313 16.49 8.30 -15.38
C GLU A 313 15.65 7.82 -14.21
N TYR A 314 16.01 6.68 -13.58
CA TYR A 314 15.34 6.25 -12.36
C TYR A 314 15.46 7.29 -11.25
N ARG A 315 16.65 7.87 -11.07
CA ARG A 315 16.93 8.86 -10.02
C ARG A 315 16.31 10.23 -10.28
N THR A 316 16.19 10.67 -11.53
CA THR A 316 15.69 12.02 -11.85
C THR A 316 14.19 12.07 -12.13
N ARG A 317 13.59 10.95 -12.54
CA ARG A 317 12.18 10.91 -12.97
C ARG A 317 11.22 10.32 -11.93
N ASN A 318 11.74 9.60 -10.93
CA ASN A 318 10.94 9.16 -9.78
C ASN A 318 10.92 10.22 -8.67
N VAL A 319 9.98 10.06 -7.74
CA VAL A 319 9.87 10.90 -6.54
C VAL A 319 10.16 10.10 -5.30
N PHE A 320 10.92 10.74 -4.42
CA PHE A 320 11.33 10.20 -3.14
C PHE A 320 10.85 11.12 -2.02
N SER A 321 10.50 10.55 -0.89
CA SER A 321 10.08 11.26 0.32
C SER A 321 10.58 10.50 1.55
N HIS A 322 10.92 11.23 2.61
CA HIS A 322 11.37 10.66 3.88
C HIS A 322 10.40 10.94 5.03
N GLY A 323 9.20 11.46 4.74
CA GLY A 323 8.17 11.68 5.74
C GLY A 323 6.77 11.72 5.17
N LEU A 324 5.79 11.30 5.97
CA LEU A 324 4.39 11.25 5.54
C LEU A 324 3.84 12.63 5.14
N ARG A 325 4.19 13.68 5.90
CA ARG A 325 3.81 15.06 5.59
C ARG A 325 4.45 15.54 4.29
N GLU A 326 5.72 15.20 4.07
CA GLU A 326 6.43 15.54 2.82
C GLU A 326 5.72 14.87 1.63
N THR A 327 5.41 13.57 1.73
CA THR A 327 4.70 12.85 0.66
C THR A 327 3.37 13.49 0.32
N PHE A 328 2.53 13.79 1.31
CA PHE A 328 1.22 14.39 1.06
C PHE A 328 1.31 15.84 0.55
N LEU A 329 2.29 16.63 0.98
CA LEU A 329 2.56 17.95 0.41
C LEU A 329 3.00 17.83 -1.06
N GLN A 330 3.85 16.86 -1.39
CA GLN A 330 4.23 16.61 -2.78
C GLN A 330 3.03 16.18 -3.64
N ILE A 331 2.12 15.35 -3.12
CA ILE A 331 0.88 14.94 -3.83
C ILE A 331 -0.02 16.16 -4.07
N LEU A 332 -0.22 17.00 -3.05
CA LEU A 332 -1.07 18.18 -3.15
C LEU A 332 -0.51 19.22 -4.14
N THR A 333 0.79 19.46 -4.11
CA THR A 333 1.44 20.52 -4.92
C THR A 333 1.84 20.07 -6.32
N ARG A 334 1.97 18.76 -6.54
CA ARG A 334 2.35 18.15 -7.82
C ARG A 334 1.35 17.04 -8.15
N PRO A 335 0.17 17.39 -8.69
CA PRO A 335 -0.90 16.44 -8.95
C PRO A 335 -0.48 15.31 -9.89
N THR A 336 -1.05 14.14 -9.67
CA THR A 336 -0.81 12.94 -10.48
C THR A 336 -1.37 13.10 -11.89
N ILE A 337 -0.53 12.83 -12.88
CA ILE A 337 -0.93 12.77 -14.29
C ILE A 337 -1.24 11.31 -14.64
N VAL A 338 -2.44 11.06 -15.17
CA VAL A 338 -2.92 9.76 -15.66
C VAL A 338 -3.15 9.76 -17.17
N ARG A 339 -3.42 8.59 -17.76
CA ARG A 339 -3.69 8.47 -19.20
C ARG A 339 -5.02 9.14 -19.53
N SER A 340 -5.06 9.93 -20.62
CA SER A 340 -6.23 10.74 -21.00
C SER A 340 -7.42 9.95 -21.56
N LYS A 341 -7.22 8.69 -21.96
CA LYS A 341 -8.26 7.79 -22.46
C LYS A 341 -8.01 6.36 -21.97
N ALA A 342 -9.07 5.67 -21.55
CA ALA A 342 -9.06 4.23 -21.34
C ALA A 342 -8.68 3.50 -22.64
N VAL A 343 -7.83 2.48 -22.56
CA VAL A 343 -7.57 1.61 -23.72
C VAL A 343 -8.88 0.90 -24.08
N HIS A 344 -9.34 1.06 -25.32
CA HIS A 344 -10.68 0.69 -25.80
C HIS A 344 -11.17 -0.70 -25.37
N GLY A 345 -12.39 -0.77 -24.81
CA GLY A 345 -13.28 -1.94 -24.92
C GLY A 345 -13.70 -2.67 -23.64
N VAL A 346 -13.11 -2.37 -22.47
CA VAL A 346 -13.51 -3.00 -21.20
C VAL A 346 -13.54 -1.92 -20.10
N ARG A 347 -14.53 -1.93 -19.21
CA ARG A 347 -14.61 -1.00 -18.08
C ARG A 347 -14.43 -1.77 -16.78
N ALA A 348 -13.43 -1.42 -15.97
CA ALA A 348 -13.51 -1.76 -14.55
C ALA A 348 -14.56 -0.84 -13.91
N GLY A 349 -15.45 -1.42 -13.14
CA GLY A 349 -16.50 -0.73 -12.42
C GLY A 349 -16.58 -1.21 -10.98
N TRP A 350 -17.21 -0.40 -10.14
CA TRP A 350 -17.48 -0.72 -8.75
C TRP A 350 -18.99 -0.77 -8.53
N LYS A 351 -19.53 -1.91 -8.12
CA LYS A 351 -20.95 -2.08 -7.80
C LYS A 351 -21.06 -2.86 -6.50
N ASN A 352 -21.80 -2.30 -5.54
CA ASN A 352 -22.02 -2.88 -4.23
C ASN A 352 -20.71 -3.24 -3.48
N GLY A 353 -19.67 -2.41 -3.62
CA GLY A 353 -18.36 -2.63 -2.98
C GLY A 353 -17.55 -3.80 -3.57
N HIS A 354 -17.92 -4.30 -4.74
CA HIS A 354 -17.11 -5.25 -5.49
C HIS A 354 -16.61 -4.61 -6.78
N GLN A 355 -15.33 -4.83 -7.06
CA GLN A 355 -14.76 -4.53 -8.36
C GLN A 355 -15.28 -5.58 -9.36
N PHE A 356 -15.86 -5.13 -10.47
CA PHE A 356 -16.29 -5.98 -11.56
C PHE A 356 -15.75 -5.46 -12.88
N TRP A 357 -15.53 -6.38 -13.80
CA TRP A 357 -15.16 -6.07 -15.18
C TRP A 357 -16.45 -6.09 -16.00
N ALA A 358 -16.92 -4.93 -16.44
CA ALA A 358 -18.00 -4.86 -17.41
C ALA A 358 -17.43 -5.22 -18.79
N GLY A 359 -17.57 -6.49 -19.17
CA GLY A 359 -17.50 -6.93 -20.55
C GLY A 359 -18.87 -6.75 -21.22
N ASN A 360 -18.86 -6.49 -22.53
CA ASN A 360 -20.07 -6.52 -23.37
C ASN A 360 -20.87 -7.81 -23.20
#